data_AF-A0A7G9SEF9-F1
#
_entry.id   AF-A0A7G9SEF9-F1
#
_cell.length_a   1.000
_cell.length_b   1.000
_cell.length_c   1.000
_cell.angle_alpha   90.00
_cell.angle_beta   90.00
_cell.angle_gamma   90.00
#
_symmetry.space_group_name_H-M   'P 1'
#
loop_
_entity.id
_entity.type
_entity.pdbx_description
1 polymer ?
#
loop_
_entity_poly.entity_id
_entity_poly.type
_entity_poly.pdbx_seq_one_letter_code
_entity_poly.pdbx_strand_id
1 'polypeptide(L)' 'MLDGTSNSVSEGDGDADTTIKVSWADWEALSSGQLDGMTAFMTGKLKVEGDMSNALQLQGVLSKLRG' A
#
# COMPACT_ATOMS: atom_id res chain seq x y z
N MET A 1 -0.41 2.48 -15.37
CA MET A 1 -0.99 1.57 -14.38
C MET A 1 -0.27 0.23 -14.44
N LEU A 2 -0.06 -0.41 -13.28
CA LEU A 2 0.60 -1.72 -13.17
C LEU A 2 -0.47 -2.79 -12.94
N ASP A 3 -0.60 -3.75 -13.86
CA ASP A 3 -1.46 -4.92 -13.68
C ASP A 3 -0.64 -6.10 -13.15
N GLY A 4 -0.81 -6.41 -11.86
CA GLY A 4 -0.13 -7.52 -11.19
C GLY A 4 -0.61 -8.91 -11.62
N THR A 5 -1.76 -9.00 -12.30
CA THR A 5 -2.30 -10.27 -12.82
C THR A 5 -1.73 -10.56 -14.21
N SER A 6 -1.67 -9.55 -15.07
CA SER A 6 -1.16 -9.69 -16.45
C SER A 6 0.32 -9.34 -16.60
N ASN A 7 0.99 -8.95 -15.51
CA ASN A 7 2.39 -8.50 -15.47
C ASN A 7 2.70 -7.44 -16.55
N SER A 8 1.80 -6.48 -16.74
CA SER A 8 1.87 -5.47 -17.79
C SER A 8 1.83 -4.05 -17.22
N VAL A 9 2.45 -3.11 -17.94
CA VAL A 9 2.43 -1.68 -17.63
C VAL A 9 1.77 -0.96 -18.79
N SER A 10 0.68 -0.25 -18.52
CA SER A 10 -0.05 0.56 -19.49
C SER A 10 0.02 2.05 -19.13
N GLU A 11 0.03 2.93 -20.13
CA GLU A 11 -0.09 4.37 -19.90
C GLU A 11 -1.57 4.76 -20.02
N GLY A 12 -2.18 5.16 -18.90
CA GLY A 12 -3.59 5.56 -18.82
C GLY A 12 -3.95 6.15 -17.46
N ASP A 13 -4.80 7.19 -17.48
CA ASP A 13 -5.34 7.91 -16.32
C ASP A 13 -6.71 7.34 -15.88
N GLY A 14 -6.76 6.01 -15.70
CA GLY A 14 -7.94 5.35 -15.14
C GLY A 14 -8.02 5.53 -13.62
N ASP A 15 -9.22 5.40 -13.05
CA ASP A 15 -9.38 5.32 -11.60
C ASP A 15 -8.61 4.10 -11.05
N ALA A 16 -7.87 4.30 -9.97
CA ALA A 16 -7.16 3.21 -9.32
C ALA A 16 -8.14 2.32 -8.53
N ASP A 17 -8.05 1.00 -8.70
CA ASP A 17 -8.83 0.02 -7.92
C ASP A 17 -8.59 0.15 -6.41
N THR A 18 -7.43 0.68 -6.03
CA THR A 18 -7.03 0.91 -4.64
C THR A 18 -6.05 2.08 -4.56
N THR A 19 -6.35 3.04 -3.69
CA THR A 19 -5.51 4.20 -3.40
C THR A 19 -5.02 4.14 -1.97
N ILE A 20 -3.70 4.24 -1.77
CA ILE A 20 -3.09 4.28 -0.44
C ILE A 20 -2.69 5.72 -0.14
N LYS A 21 -3.14 6.24 1.00
CA LYS A 21 -2.80 7.57 1.49
C LYS A 21 -2.00 7.44 2.78
N VAL A 22 -0.80 8.01 2.79
CA VAL A 22 0.10 8.05 3.94
C VAL A 22 0.86 9.37 3.92
N SER A 23 1.20 9.91 5.09
CA SER A 23 2.07 11.09 5.14
C SER A 23 3.50 10.69 4.73
N TRP A 24 4.27 11.63 4.18
CA TRP A 24 5.67 11.36 3.81
C TRP A 24 6.50 10.89 5.03
N ALA A 25 6.29 11.51 6.19
CA ALA A 25 6.96 11.14 7.43
C ALA A 25 6.61 9.72 7.89
N ASP A 26 5.33 9.32 7.81
CA ASP A 26 4.91 7.96 8.16
C ASP A 26 5.41 6.95 7.11
N TRP A 27 5.50 7.32 5.83
CA TRP A 27 6.11 6.48 4.79
C TRP A 27 7.59 6.21 5.04
N GLU A 28 8.36 7.23 5.40
CA GLU A 28 9.77 7.08 5.76
C GLU A 28 9.96 6.17 6.98
N ALA A 29 9.09 6.33 7.99
CA ALA A 29 9.08 5.44 9.15
C ALA A 29 8.67 3.99 8.80
N LEU A 30 7.72 3.80 7.88
CA LEU A 30 7.30 2.48 7.39
C LEU A 30 8.41 1.79 6.60
N SER A 31 9.04 2.53 5.67
CA SER A 31 10.11 2.01 4.80
C SER A 31 11.38 1.66 5.58
N SER A 32 11.70 2.43 6.63
CA SER A 32 12.82 2.13 7.55
C SER A 32 12.46 1.09 8.62
N GLY A 33 11.21 0.63 8.67
CA GLY A 33 10.71 -0.35 9.64
C GLY A 33 10.52 0.20 11.06
N GLN A 34 10.71 1.50 11.28
CA GLN A 34 10.45 2.16 12.57
C GLN A 34 8.96 2.23 12.91
N LEU A 35 8.12 2.32 11.89
CA LEU A 35 6.66 2.21 12.01
C LEU A 35 6.22 0.85 11.48
N ASP A 36 5.41 0.16 12.26
CA ASP A 36 4.80 -1.10 11.85
C ASP A 36 3.58 -0.84 10.95
N GLY A 37 3.46 -1.60 9.86
CA GLY A 37 2.41 -1.40 8.84
C GLY A 37 1.00 -1.69 9.36
N MET A 38 0.85 -2.70 10.22
CA MET A 38 -0.43 -2.99 10.87
C MET A 38 -0.84 -1.85 11.80
N THR A 39 0.12 -1.36 12.60
CA THR A 39 -0.09 -0.22 13.50
C THR A 39 -0.44 1.05 12.74
N ALA A 40 0.26 1.35 11.63
CA ALA A 40 -0.06 2.51 10.80
C ALA A 40 -1.47 2.43 10.21
N PHE A 41 -1.91 1.24 9.79
CA PHE A 41 -3.26 1.02 9.26
C PHE A 41 -4.33 1.18 10.35
N MET A 42 -4.17 0.50 11.49
CA MET A 42 -5.14 0.57 12.59
C MET A 42 -5.27 1.97 13.20
N THR A 43 -4.17 2.74 13.22
CA THR A 43 -4.16 4.12 13.73
C THR A 43 -4.60 5.15 12.69
N GLY A 44 -4.88 4.72 11.45
CA GLY A 44 -5.33 5.60 10.36
C GLY A 44 -4.22 6.48 9.74
N LYS A 45 -2.95 6.21 10.07
CA LYS A 45 -1.77 6.84 9.44
C LYS A 45 -1.53 6.32 8.02
N LEU A 46 -1.84 5.05 7.80
CA LEU A 46 -1.94 4.43 6.48
C LEU A 46 -3.42 4.21 6.18
N LYS A 47 -3.96 4.99 5.25
CA LYS A 47 -5.34 4.85 4.79
C LYS A 47 -5.38 4.13 3.47
N VAL A 48 -6.36 3.25 3.33
CA VAL A 48 -6.65 2.57 2.07
C VAL A 48 -8.06 2.92 1.64
N GLU A 49 -8.17 3.41 0.40
CA GLU A 49 -9.43 3.74 -0.26
C GLU A 49 -9.59 2.82 -1.48
N GLY A 50 -10.81 2.35 -1.76
CA GLY A 50 -11.08 1.37 -2.81
C GLY A 50 -11.34 -0.03 -2.23
N ASP A 51 -10.86 -1.07 -2.90
CA ASP A 51 -11.12 -2.46 -2.51
C ASP A 51 -10.28 -2.90 -1.29
N MET A 52 -10.93 -3.15 -0.15
CA MET A 52 -10.29 -3.66 1.06
C MET A 52 -9.65 -5.05 0.87
N SER A 53 -10.13 -5.85 -0.09
CA SER A 53 -9.55 -7.15 -0.44
C SER A 53 -8.09 -7.00 -0.90
N ASN A 54 -7.82 -5.95 -1.69
CA ASN A 54 -6.48 -5.60 -2.15
C ASN A 54 -5.62 -5.05 -1.01
N ALA A 55 -6.22 -4.32 -0.07
CA ALA A 55 -5.55 -3.82 1.13
C ALA A 55 -4.97 -4.96 1.98
N LEU A 56 -5.74 -6.04 2.16
CA LEU A 56 -5.30 -7.23 2.91
C LEU A 56 -4.14 -7.96 2.19
N GLN A 57 -4.17 -8.04 0.87
CA GLN A 57 -3.04 -8.59 0.10
C GLN A 57 -1.77 -7.74 0.27
N LEU A 58 -1.91 -6.41 0.37
CA LEU A 58 -0.81 -5.49 0.58
C LEU A 58 -0.09 -5.72 1.93
N GLN A 59 -0.81 -6.13 2.98
CA GLN A 59 -0.19 -6.51 4.26
C GLN A 59 0.82 -7.66 4.10
N GLY A 60 0.51 -8.63 3.24
CA GLY A 60 1.43 -9.71 2.90
C GLY A 60 2.69 -9.23 2.16
N VAL A 61 2.57 -8.20 1.32
CA VAL A 61 3.71 -7.59 0.60
C VAL A 61 4.58 -6.76 1.55
N LEU A 62 3.98 -5.93 2.39
CA LEU A 62 4.68 -5.12 3.40
C LEU A 62 5.43 -5.99 4.41
N SER A 63 4.87 -7.15 4.77
CA SER A 63 5.55 -8.12 5.64
C SER A 63 6.81 -8.71 5.00
N LYS A 64 6.81 -8.88 3.66
CA LYS A 64 7.97 -9.38 2.91
C LYS A 64 9.04 -8.31 2.68
N LEU A 65 8.67 -7.03 2.63
CA LEU A 65 9.62 -5.90 2.53
C LEU A 65 10.50 -5.73 3.78
N ARG A 66 10.11 -6.33 4.92
CA ARG A 66 10.86 -6.31 6.17
C ARG A 66 11.83 -7.49 6.34
N GLY A 67 11.87 -8.41 5.38
CA GLY A 67 12.82 -9.54 5.34
C GLY A 67 13.86 -9.32 4.25
#